data_AF-A0A2V8PC17-F1
#
_entry.id   AF-A0A2V8PC17-F1
#
_cell.length_a   1.000
_cell.length_b   1.000
_cell.length_c   1.000
_cell.angle_alpha   90.00
_cell.angle_beta   90.00
_cell.angle_gamma   90.00
#
_symmetry.space_group_name_H-M   'P 1'
#
loop_
_entity.id
_entity.type
_entity.pdbx_description
1 polymer ?
#
loop_
_entity_poly.entity_id
_entity_poly.type
_entity_poly.pdbx_seq_one_letter_code
_entity_poly.pdbx_strand_id
1 'polypeptide(L)'
;MIAIRKDHRHDGPAFRRGDCFEIVLIQTKGGSAPRPTLDDVARLSRVAKHHRVKAVILAEWRRGQKLELYKLNGAHWRSVSPDEIFG
;
A
#
# COMPACT_ATOMS: atom_id res chain seq x y z
N MET A 1 7.41 -5.13 2.36
CA MET A 1 7.98 -4.48 1.15
C MET A 1 7.52 -3.04 1.11
N ILE A 2 8.29 -2.15 0.50
CA ILE A 2 7.91 -0.75 0.29
C ILE A 2 8.07 -0.47 -1.20
N ALA A 3 7.09 0.22 -1.78
CA ALA A 3 7.22 0.82 -3.10
C ALA A 3 7.28 2.35 -2.93
N ILE A 4 8.18 2.98 -3.68
CA ILE A 4 8.29 4.44 -3.74
C ILE A 4 8.08 4.83 -5.20
N ARG A 5 7.16 5.77 -5.45
CA ARG A 5 6.88 6.28 -6.79
C ARG A 5 6.98 7.79 -6.83
N LYS A 6 7.34 8.35 -7.98
CA LYS A 6 7.31 9.79 -8.19
C LYS A 6 5.89 10.30 -8.03
N ASP A 7 5.78 11.44 -7.38
CA ASP A 7 4.56 12.22 -7.34
C ASP A 7 4.61 13.25 -8.47
N HIS A 8 3.79 13.04 -9.50
CA HIS A 8 3.72 13.93 -10.65
C HIS A 8 2.74 15.10 -10.46
N ARG A 9 2.24 15.32 -9.24
CA ARG A 9 1.51 16.53 -8.87
C ARG A 9 2.45 17.75 -8.82
N HIS A 10 1.86 18.93 -8.88
CA HIS A 10 2.59 20.19 -8.78
C HIS A 10 2.40 20.73 -7.36
N ASP A 11 3.40 20.53 -6.50
CA ASP A 11 3.29 20.78 -5.06
C ASP A 11 3.75 22.20 -4.66
N GLY A 12 3.32 23.21 -5.43
CA GLY A 12 3.61 24.63 -5.18
C GLY A 12 4.96 25.12 -5.75
N PRO A 13 5.37 26.36 -5.45
CA PRO A 13 6.51 27.00 -6.10
C PRO A 13 7.88 26.43 -5.71
N ALA A 14 7.95 25.62 -4.65
CA ALA A 14 9.21 25.07 -4.13
C ALA A 14 9.67 23.79 -4.85
N PHE A 15 8.77 23.06 -5.50
CA PHE A 15 9.06 21.75 -6.10
C PHE A 15 8.57 21.68 -7.55
N ARG A 16 9.42 21.11 -8.42
CA ARG A 16 9.03 20.80 -9.80
C ARG A 16 8.23 19.50 -9.83
N ARG A 17 7.47 19.33 -10.90
CA ARG A 17 6.74 18.09 -11.17
C ARG A 17 7.68 16.88 -11.13
N GLY A 18 7.40 15.94 -10.24
CA GLY A 18 8.19 14.71 -10.08
C GLY A 18 9.36 14.80 -9.11
N ASP A 19 9.56 15.94 -8.43
CA ASP A 19 10.56 16.08 -7.35
C ASP A 19 10.11 15.33 -6.08
N CYS A 20 8.81 15.36 -5.80
CA CYS A 20 8.20 14.64 -4.68
C CYS A 20 8.02 13.16 -4.97
N PHE A 21 7.81 12.37 -3.92
CA PHE A 21 7.49 10.94 -4.02
C PHE A 21 6.42 10.53 -3.02
N GLU A 22 5.71 9.45 -3.35
CA GLU A 22 4.77 8.76 -2.47
C GLU A 22 5.35 7.43 -2.02
N ILE A 23 5.13 7.07 -0.76
CA ILE A 23 5.50 5.76 -0.20
C ILE A 23 4.25 4.89 -0.12
N VAL A 24 4.32 3.65 -0.62
CA VAL A 24 3.28 2.63 -0.46
C VAL A 24 3.86 1.45 0.32
N LEU A 25 3.24 1.13 1.45
CA LEU A 25 3.63 -0.02 2.28
C LEU A 25 2.92 -1.27 1.76
N ILE A 26 3.67 -2.32 1.41
CA ILE A 26 3.12 -3.56 0.84
C ILE A 26 3.42 -4.73 1.77
N GLN A 27 2.36 -5.36 2.26
CA GLN A 27 2.38 -6.66 2.92
C GLN A 27 2.13 -7.75 1.90
N THR A 28 3.06 -8.68 1.76
CA THR A 28 2.91 -9.80 0.83
C THR A 28 2.60 -11.07 1.62
N LYS A 29 1.53 -11.77 1.23
CA LYS A 29 1.13 -13.04 1.83
C LYS A 29 0.98 -14.08 0.73
N GLY A 30 1.77 -15.15 0.84
CA GLY A 30 1.86 -16.21 -0.16
C GLY A 30 1.37 -17.55 0.38
N GLY A 31 0.79 -18.38 -0.50
CA GLY A 31 0.44 -19.76 -0.19
C GLY A 31 -0.61 -19.86 0.92
N SER A 32 -0.27 -20.56 2.01
CA SER A 32 -1.14 -20.76 3.19
C SER A 32 -0.93 -19.73 4.29
N ALA A 33 -0.09 -18.71 4.08
CA ALA A 33 0.15 -17.69 5.11
C ALA A 33 -1.15 -16.95 5.47
N PRO A 34 -1.48 -16.79 6.75
CA PRO A 34 -2.72 -16.14 7.16
C PRO A 34 -2.70 -14.65 6.83
N ARG A 35 -3.90 -14.11 6.58
CA ARG A 35 -4.12 -12.66 6.46
C ARG A 35 -3.69 -11.95 7.77
N PRO A 36 -3.33 -10.66 7.70
CA PRO A 36 -3.03 -9.85 8.88
C PRO A 36 -4.18 -9.88 9.89
N THR A 37 -3.83 -10.05 11.16
CA THR A 37 -4.75 -9.95 12.29
C THR A 37 -5.14 -8.49 12.57
N LEU A 38 -6.07 -8.27 13.50
CA LEU A 38 -6.42 -6.91 13.95
C LEU A 38 -5.23 -6.19 14.61
N ASP A 39 -4.38 -6.91 15.36
CA ASP A 39 -3.17 -6.30 15.93
C ASP A 39 -2.16 -5.93 14.83
N ASP A 40 -1.98 -6.81 13.84
CA ASP A 40 -1.16 -6.48 12.67
C ASP A 40 -1.66 -5.24 11.96
N VAL A 41 -2.98 -5.13 11.74
CA VAL A 41 -3.61 -3.94 11.15
C VAL A 41 -3.35 -2.69 11.99
N ALA A 42 -3.50 -2.76 13.31
CA ALA A 42 -3.23 -1.64 14.21
C ALA A 42 -1.76 -1.21 14.18
N ARG A 43 -0.82 -2.16 14.07
CA ARG A 43 0.61 -1.89 13.91
C ARG A 43 0.92 -1.29 12.54
N LEU A 44 0.34 -1.82 11.46
CA LEU A 44 0.49 -1.29 10.10
C LEU A 44 -0.02 0.14 10.00
N SER A 45 -1.15 0.46 10.61
CA SER A 45 -1.67 1.84 10.67
C SER A 45 -0.73 2.79 11.40
N ARG A 46 -0.07 2.34 12.47
CA ARG A 46 0.95 3.13 13.19
C ARG A 46 2.18 3.38 12.33
N VAL A 47 2.69 2.34 11.66
CA VAL A 47 3.83 2.45 10.72
C VAL A 47 3.50 3.38 9.55
N ALA A 48 2.28 3.24 8.99
CA ALA A 48 1.78 4.05 7.91
C ALA A 48 1.76 5.54 8.28
N LYS A 49 1.24 5.86 9.47
CA LYS A 49 1.23 7.23 10.00
C LYS A 49 2.65 7.77 10.23
N HIS A 50 3.53 6.97 10.84
CA HIS A 50 4.90 7.39 11.16
C HIS A 50 5.69 7.76 9.91
N HIS A 51 5.64 6.94 8.86
CA HIS A 51 6.34 7.17 7.60
C HIS A 51 5.55 7.98 6.57
N ARG A 52 4.36 8.49 6.93
CA ARG A 52 3.47 9.24 6.03
C ARG A 52 3.21 8.49 4.72
N VAL A 53 2.99 7.18 4.81
CA VAL A 53 2.71 6.37 3.62
C VAL A 53 1.36 6.76 3.04
N LYS A 54 1.29 6.75 1.71
CA LYS A 54 0.07 7.04 0.95
C LYS A 54 -0.99 5.95 1.11
N ALA A 55 -0.55 4.69 1.14
CA ALA A 55 -1.42 3.54 1.26
C ALA A 55 -0.68 2.34 1.88
N VAL A 56 -1.46 1.47 2.53
CA VAL A 56 -1.04 0.14 2.94
C VAL A 56 -1.79 -0.86 2.08
N ILE A 57 -1.05 -1.71 1.37
CA ILE A 57 -1.55 -2.71 0.45
C ILE A 57 -1.21 -4.10 0.97
N LEU A 58 -2.17 -5.00 0.92
CA LEU A 58 -1.98 -6.43 1.11
C LEU A 58 -2.05 -7.10 -0.27
N ALA A 59 -0.95 -7.70 -0.66
CA ALA A 59 -0.80 -8.50 -1.88
C ALA A 59 -0.87 -9.98 -1.51
N GLU A 60 -1.95 -10.64 -1.93
CA GLU A 60 -2.19 -12.06 -1.67
C GLU A 60 -1.96 -12.89 -2.93
N TRP A 61 -1.02 -13.82 -2.84
CA TRP A 61 -0.67 -14.71 -3.94
C TRP A 61 -0.85 -16.18 -3.55
N ARG A 62 -1.64 -16.90 -4.34
CA ARG A 62 -1.83 -18.34 -4.21
C ARG A 62 -1.55 -19.02 -5.55
N ARG A 63 -0.92 -20.20 -5.51
CA ARG A 63 -0.59 -20.96 -6.71
C ARG A 63 -1.88 -21.26 -7.49
N GLY A 64 -1.87 -20.98 -8.80
CA GLY A 64 -3.02 -21.21 -9.68
C GLY A 64 -4.13 -20.15 -9.57
N GLN A 65 -3.96 -19.12 -8.73
CA GLN A 65 -4.90 -18.02 -8.60
C GLN A 65 -4.28 -16.70 -9.07
N LYS A 66 -5.13 -15.76 -9.46
CA LYS A 66 -4.70 -14.39 -9.76
C LYS A 66 -4.23 -13.72 -8.46
N LEU A 67 -3.25 -12.83 -8.58
CA LEU A 67 -2.83 -11.96 -7.49
C LEU A 67 -4.02 -11.10 -7.06
N GLU A 68 -4.35 -11.11 -5.78
CA GLU A 68 -5.38 -10.25 -5.22
C GLU A 68 -4.72 -9.11 -4.43
N LEU A 69 -5.24 -7.90 -4.63
CA LEU A 69 -4.75 -6.69 -3.95
C LEU A 69 -5.85 -6.10 -3.09
N TYR A 70 -5.47 -5.73 -1.87
CA TYR A 70 -6.37 -5.10 -0.92
C TYR A 70 -5.72 -3.85 -0.34
N LYS A 71 -6.48 -2.76 -0.26
CA LYS A 71 -6.07 -1.53 0.42
C LYS A 71 -6.66 -1.51 1.82
N LEU A 72 -5.84 -1.17 2.81
CA LEU A 72 -6.32 -0.94 4.17
C LEU A 72 -7.14 0.35 4.23
N ASN A 73 -8.38 0.25 4.69
CA ASN A 73 -9.29 1.37 4.93
C ASN A 73 -9.82 1.29 6.37
N GLY A 74 -9.29 2.14 7.24
CA GLY A 74 -9.51 2.02 8.69
C GLY A 74 -8.98 0.68 9.21
N ALA A 75 -9.88 -0.19 9.66
CA ALA A 75 -9.55 -1.54 10.13
C ALA A 75 -9.84 -2.65 9.09
N HIS A 76 -10.30 -2.31 7.88
CA HIS A 76 -10.81 -3.27 6.91
C HIS A 76 -9.97 -3.32 5.64
N TRP A 77 -9.89 -4.50 5.03
CA TRP A 77 -9.24 -4.72 3.74
C TRP A 77 -10.28 -4.57 2.62
N ARG A 78 -10.14 -3.55 1.77
CA ARG A 78 -10.98 -3.35 0.58
C ARG A 78 -10.25 -3.85 -0.66
N SER A 79 -10.90 -4.69 -1.47
CA SER A 79 -10.35 -5.12 -2.76
C SER A 79 -10.13 -3.92 -3.70
N VAL A 80 -9.01 -3.89 -4.40
CA VAL A 80 -8.61 -2.79 -5.31
C VAL A 80 -7.88 -3.35 -6.54
N SER A 81 -7.98 -2.65 -7.67
CA SER A 81 -7.19 -2.99 -8.86
C SER A 81 -5.74 -2.47 -8.73
N PRO A 82 -4.79 -3.04 -9.48
CA PRO A 82 -3.44 -2.49 -9.59
C PRO A 82 -3.44 -1.01 -10.04
N ASP A 83 -4.31 -0.64 -10.98
CA ASP A 83 -4.43 0.74 -11.47
C ASP A 83 -4.83 1.73 -10.37
N GLU A 84 -5.69 1.33 -9.42
CA GLU A 84 -6.05 2.20 -8.28
C GLU A 84 -4.86 2.46 -7.34
N ILE A 85 -3.88 1.56 -7.31
CA ILE A 85 -2.71 1.66 -6.43
C ILE A 85 -1.53 2.32 -7.13
N PHE A 86 -1.27 1.94 -8.38
CA PHE A 86 -0.03 2.21 -9.10
C PHE A 86 -0.21 3.08 -10.35
N GLY A 87 -1.44 3.25 -10.84
CA GLY A 87 -1.78 4.20 -11.90
C GLY A 87 -1.80 5.65 -11.43
#